data_AF-A0A812M9Q5-F1
#
_entry.id   AF-A0A812M9Q5-F1
#
_cell.length_a   1.000
_cell.length_b   1.000
_cell.length_c   1.000
_cell.angle_alpha   90.00
_cell.angle_beta   90.00
_cell.angle_gamma   90.00
#
_symmetry.space_group_name_H-M   'P 1'
#
loop_
_entity.id
_entity.type
_entity.pdbx_description
1 polymer ?
#
loop_
_entity_poly.entity_id
_entity_poly.type
_entity_poly.pdbx_seq_one_letter_code
_entity_poly.pdbx_strand_id
1 'polypeptide(L)'
;MVTIVKQVKLQFKGRSWVVPPGFLSEEDEEQFVRLRVSCYGLCILLGSCKKIRNPSLKACMALKQLVDARNRKLGLVEEEDKKPKLFGDDERPTPKRKRKAQALESPKLDLDLPDGSGIVTVKAVKWTREDLSVLLEAEQLERLFNFLLAEEFCFEAESRGYRRTGNHVKKPKMRDPAEPSDSD
;
A
#
# COMPACT_ATOMS: atom_id res chain seq x y z
N MET A 1 -5.87 1.55 39.68
CA MET A 1 -4.63 1.04 39.07
C MET A 1 -4.16 2.06 38.06
N VAL A 2 -2.92 2.52 38.15
CA VAL A 2 -2.33 3.48 37.21
C VAL A 2 -1.37 2.73 36.30
N THR A 3 -1.53 2.87 34.99
CA THR A 3 -0.68 2.23 33.99
C THR A 3 0.10 3.31 33.25
N ILE A 4 1.43 3.26 33.32
CA ILE A 4 2.30 4.17 32.56
C ILE A 4 2.50 3.55 31.18
N VAL A 5 2.11 4.27 30.13
CA VAL A 5 2.22 3.81 28.74
C VAL A 5 3.22 4.70 28.01
N LYS A 6 4.28 4.11 27.45
CA LYS A 6 5.20 4.82 26.55
C LYS A 6 4.51 5.05 25.21
N GLN A 7 4.54 6.28 24.70
CA GLN A 7 3.95 6.67 23.42
C GLN A 7 5.00 7.25 22.49
N VAL A 8 4.97 6.83 21.23
CA VAL A 8 5.78 7.42 20.16
C VAL A 8 4.91 8.42 19.40
N LYS A 9 5.39 9.66 19.29
CA LYS A 9 4.72 10.73 18.55
C LYS A 9 5.63 11.19 17.41
N LEU A 10 5.14 11.05 16.18
CA LEU A 10 5.80 11.56 14.99
C LEU A 10 5.31 12.97 14.71
N GLN A 11 6.22 13.89 14.40
CA GLN A 11 5.90 15.25 14.00
C GLN A 11 6.62 15.58 12.71
N PHE A 12 5.88 16.10 11.73
CA PHE A 12 6.42 16.41 10.42
C PHE A 12 5.66 17.59 9.81
N LYS A 13 6.40 18.61 9.31
CA LYS A 13 5.84 19.84 8.71
C LYS A 13 4.69 20.45 9.54
N GLY A 14 4.86 20.54 10.86
CA GLY A 14 3.89 21.12 11.79
C GLY A 14 2.68 20.23 12.12
N ARG A 15 2.58 19.03 11.56
CA ARG A 15 1.54 18.05 11.88
C ARG A 15 2.09 16.96 12.77
N SER A 16 1.24 16.35 13.59
CA SER A 16 1.66 15.26 14.47
C SER A 16 0.72 14.09 14.44
N TRP A 17 1.28 12.89 14.55
CA TRP A 17 0.56 11.64 14.66
C TRP A 17 1.13 10.82 15.81
N VAL A 18 0.27 10.40 16.73
CA VAL A 18 0.63 9.45 17.79
C VAL A 18 0.54 8.04 17.21
N VAL A 19 1.68 7.35 17.17
CA VAL A 19 1.80 6.02 16.56
C VAL A 19 1.15 5.00 17.50
N PRO A 20 0.12 4.28 17.04
CA PRO A 20 -0.49 3.24 17.86
C PRO A 20 0.50 2.08 18.09
N PRO A 21 0.48 1.40 19.26
CA PRO A 21 1.44 0.34 19.57
C PRO A 21 1.52 -0.78 18.51
N GLY A 22 0.39 -1.14 17.88
CA GLY A 22 0.36 -2.16 16.82
C GLY A 22 1.03 -1.77 15.49
N PHE A 23 1.51 -0.53 15.39
CA PHE A 23 2.31 -0.02 14.26
C PHE A 23 3.80 -0.05 14.55
N LEU A 24 4.19 -0.31 15.81
CA LEU A 24 5.58 -0.46 16.19
C LEU A 24 5.93 -1.95 16.20
N SER A 25 7.10 -2.28 15.68
CA SER A 25 7.67 -3.62 15.79
C SER A 25 9.15 -3.50 16.09
N GLU A 26 9.65 -4.37 16.95
CA GLU A 26 11.06 -4.42 17.32
C GLU A 26 11.70 -5.66 16.67
N GLU A 27 12.88 -5.48 16.10
CA GLU A 27 13.69 -6.54 15.49
C GLU A 27 15.16 -6.14 15.55
N ASP A 28 16.02 -7.05 16.04
CA ASP A 28 17.45 -6.81 16.25
C ASP A 28 17.76 -5.49 16.97
N GLU A 29 17.13 -5.28 18.13
CA GLU A 29 17.30 -4.09 19.00
C GLU A 29 16.89 -2.75 18.37
N GLU A 30 16.35 -2.78 17.16
CA GLU A 30 15.84 -1.61 16.44
C GLU A 30 14.31 -1.60 16.41
N GLN A 31 13.75 -0.39 16.47
CA GLN A 31 12.32 -0.18 16.35
C GLN A 31 11.97 0.22 14.93
N PHE A 32 10.91 -0.37 14.39
CA PHE A 32 10.37 -0.09 13.07
C PHE A 32 8.94 0.42 13.19
N VAL A 33 8.58 1.36 12.32
CA VAL A 33 7.20 1.84 12.13
C VAL A 33 6.61 1.21 10.87
N ARG A 34 5.52 0.48 11.04
CA ARG A 34 4.73 -0.08 9.94
C ARG A 34 3.90 1.01 9.27
N LEU A 35 4.08 1.21 7.98
CA LEU A 35 3.36 2.16 7.16
C LEU A 35 2.22 1.45 6.44
N ARG A 36 1.04 1.47 7.07
CA ARG A 36 -0.16 0.93 6.46
C ARG A 36 -0.79 1.92 5.50
N VAL A 37 -1.18 1.39 4.35
CA VAL A 37 -1.85 2.12 3.28
C VAL A 37 -3.17 2.75 3.74
N SER A 38 -3.87 2.11 4.68
CA SER A 38 -5.14 2.58 5.25
C SER A 38 -4.98 3.38 6.56
N CYS A 39 -3.76 3.74 6.95
CA CYS A 39 -3.53 4.45 8.21
C CYS A 39 -3.95 5.93 8.09
N TYR A 40 -5.07 6.26 8.71
CA TYR A 40 -5.59 7.64 8.75
C TYR A 40 -4.59 8.63 9.35
N GLY A 41 -3.91 8.25 10.45
CA GLY A 41 -2.95 9.12 11.12
C GLY A 41 -1.73 9.48 10.26
N LEU A 42 -1.24 8.52 9.48
CA LEU A 42 -0.17 8.76 8.51
C LEU A 42 -0.64 9.70 7.38
N CYS A 43 -1.88 9.54 6.92
CA CYS A 43 -2.46 10.43 5.91
C CYS A 43 -2.61 11.88 6.46
N ILE A 44 -2.96 12.05 7.74
CA ILE A 44 -2.99 13.36 8.40
C ILE A 44 -1.59 13.96 8.46
N LEU A 45 -0.60 13.18 8.89
CA LEU A 45 0.79 13.62 9.02
C LEU A 45 1.32 14.18 7.70
N LEU A 46 1.06 13.47 6.59
CA LEU A 46 1.49 13.87 5.25
C LEU A 46 0.66 15.03 4.68
N GLY A 47 -0.60 15.20 5.10
CA GLY A 47 -1.26 16.51 4.99
C GLY A 47 -2.49 16.67 4.13
N SER A 48 -3.01 15.58 3.62
CA SER A 48 -3.86 15.66 2.44
C SER A 48 -5.31 15.28 2.74
N CYS A 49 -5.73 15.37 4.00
CA CYS A 49 -6.98 14.79 4.45
C CYS A 49 -8.13 15.79 4.67
N LYS A 50 -7.94 17.09 4.40
CA LYS A 50 -8.97 18.10 4.78
C LYS A 50 -10.31 17.95 4.05
N LYS A 51 -10.40 17.16 2.97
CA LYS A 51 -11.63 17.01 2.17
C LYS A 51 -12.03 15.57 1.79
N ILE A 52 -11.24 14.55 2.14
CA ILE A 52 -11.55 13.16 1.78
C ILE A 52 -12.18 12.44 2.98
N ARG A 53 -13.35 11.82 2.77
CA ARG A 53 -14.09 11.07 3.80
C ARG A 53 -13.31 9.90 4.37
N ASN A 54 -12.52 9.21 3.54
CA ASN A 54 -11.69 8.05 3.89
C ASN A 54 -10.33 8.13 3.17
N PRO A 55 -9.38 8.94 3.66
CA PRO A 55 -8.09 9.07 3.01
C PRO A 55 -7.31 7.76 3.17
N SER A 56 -6.67 7.33 2.09
CA SER A 56 -5.77 6.19 2.06
C SER A 56 -4.60 6.47 1.13
N LEU A 57 -3.45 5.89 1.42
CA LEU A 57 -2.26 5.95 0.56
C LEU A 57 -2.32 4.92 -0.58
N LYS A 58 -3.50 4.34 -0.88
CA LYS A 58 -3.62 3.24 -1.84
C LYS A 58 -3.33 3.65 -3.27
N ALA A 59 -3.59 4.91 -3.58
CA ALA A 59 -3.30 5.53 -4.86
C ALA A 59 -1.94 6.24 -4.91
N CYS A 60 -1.20 6.31 -3.79
CA CYS A 60 0.16 6.86 -3.75
C CYS A 60 1.10 5.95 -4.57
N MET A 61 1.66 6.46 -5.67
CA MET A 61 2.55 5.68 -6.53
C MET A 61 3.92 5.51 -5.88
N ALA A 62 4.43 6.52 -5.17
CA ALA A 62 5.67 6.49 -4.42
C ALA A 62 5.71 5.31 -3.43
N LEU A 63 4.62 5.11 -2.66
CA LEU A 63 4.54 3.98 -1.74
C LEU A 63 4.52 2.63 -2.48
N LYS A 64 3.85 2.54 -3.64
CA LYS A 64 3.85 1.32 -4.46
C LYS A 64 5.25 1.05 -5.02
N GLN A 65 5.93 2.06 -5.53
CA GLN A 65 7.30 1.94 -6.04
C GLN A 65 8.25 1.41 -4.95
N LEU A 66 8.13 1.87 -3.71
CA LEU A 66 8.94 1.36 -2.59
C LEU A 66 8.61 -0.08 -2.25
N VAL A 67 7.33 -0.45 -2.22
CA VAL A 67 6.91 -1.83 -1.98
C VAL A 67 7.41 -2.76 -3.09
N ASP A 68 7.37 -2.30 -4.35
CA ASP A 68 7.87 -3.05 -5.49
C ASP A 68 9.40 -3.14 -5.47
N ALA A 69 10.12 -2.06 -5.15
CA ALA A 69 11.57 -2.05 -4.98
C ALA A 69 12.02 -3.00 -3.87
N ARG A 70 11.32 -2.99 -2.72
CA ARG A 70 11.51 -3.97 -1.64
C ARG A 70 11.34 -5.39 -2.14
N ASN A 71 10.24 -5.66 -2.82
CA ASN A 71 9.92 -7.01 -3.29
C ASN A 71 10.93 -7.50 -4.34
N ARG A 72 11.44 -6.62 -5.21
CA ARG A 72 12.50 -6.93 -6.18
C ARG A 72 13.82 -7.23 -5.48
N LYS A 73 14.27 -6.39 -4.53
CA LYS A 73 15.50 -6.63 -3.77
C LYS A 73 15.43 -7.93 -2.94
N LEU A 74 14.26 -8.29 -2.44
CA LEU A 74 14.03 -9.56 -1.73
C LEU A 74 13.83 -10.77 -2.66
N GLY A 75 13.82 -10.58 -3.98
CA GLY A 75 13.58 -11.66 -4.95
C GLY A 75 12.18 -12.28 -4.86
N LEU A 76 11.20 -11.54 -4.30
CA LEU A 76 9.81 -12.00 -4.14
C LEU A 76 8.98 -11.81 -5.41
N VAL A 77 9.48 -11.02 -6.36
CA VAL A 77 8.91 -10.83 -7.70
C VAL A 77 9.95 -11.30 -8.70
N GLU A 78 9.59 -12.26 -9.54
CA GLU A 78 10.43 -12.66 -10.67
C GLU A 78 10.48 -11.49 -11.67
N GLU A 79 11.68 -11.05 -12.06
CA GLU A 79 11.83 -10.19 -13.23
C GLU A 79 11.23 -10.94 -14.43
N GLU A 80 10.35 -10.29 -15.19
CA GLU A 80 9.61 -10.89 -16.32
C GLU A 80 10.50 -11.31 -17.51
N ASP A 81 11.81 -11.50 -17.33
CA ASP A 81 12.74 -11.91 -18.40
C ASP A 81 12.61 -13.39 -18.81
N LYS A 82 11.67 -14.14 -18.22
CA LYS A 82 11.35 -15.50 -18.65
C LYS A 82 9.85 -15.76 -18.65
N LYS A 83 9.10 -15.03 -19.48
CA LYS A 83 7.86 -15.60 -20.04
C LYS A 83 8.26 -16.63 -21.10
N PRO A 84 8.13 -17.96 -20.87
CA PRO A 84 8.17 -18.90 -21.97
C PRO A 84 7.06 -18.51 -22.96
N LYS A 85 7.40 -18.42 -24.24
CA LYS A 85 6.45 -18.14 -25.32
C LYS A 85 5.25 -19.07 -25.18
N LEU A 86 4.07 -18.50 -25.01
CA LEU A 86 2.81 -19.21 -24.72
C LEU A 86 2.33 -20.12 -25.89
N PHE A 87 3.09 -20.18 -26.98
CA PHE A 87 2.90 -21.10 -28.10
C PHE A 87 4.29 -21.54 -28.59
N GLY A 88 4.69 -22.75 -28.22
CA GLY A 88 5.97 -23.34 -28.61
C GLY A 88 6.14 -24.71 -27.97
N ASP A 89 5.69 -25.73 -28.72
CA ASP A 89 5.89 -27.18 -28.67
C ASP A 89 6.05 -27.96 -27.35
N ASP A 90 5.38 -29.12 -27.38
CA ASP A 90 5.33 -30.22 -26.43
C ASP A 90 6.68 -30.59 -25.78
N GLU A 91 6.94 -30.08 -24.57
CA GLU A 91 7.76 -30.80 -23.59
C GLU A 91 7.12 -30.76 -22.19
N ARG A 92 7.00 -31.95 -21.62
CA ARG A 92 6.26 -32.28 -20.39
C ARG A 92 6.63 -31.34 -19.23
N PRO A 93 5.68 -30.95 -18.36
CA PRO A 93 5.94 -30.05 -17.24
C PRO A 93 6.90 -30.72 -16.25
N THR A 94 8.15 -30.24 -16.21
CA THR A 94 9.05 -30.57 -15.10
C THR A 94 8.49 -29.93 -13.82
N PRO A 95 8.48 -30.67 -12.69
CA PRO A 95 7.89 -30.17 -11.46
C PRO A 95 8.62 -28.89 -11.03
N LYS A 96 7.85 -27.80 -10.87
CA LYS A 96 8.33 -26.51 -10.37
C LYS A 96 9.12 -26.76 -9.08
N ARG A 97 10.45 -26.72 -9.22
CA ARG A 97 11.37 -26.83 -8.10
C ARG A 97 11.12 -25.60 -7.24
N LYS A 98 10.45 -25.78 -6.09
CA LYS A 98 10.34 -24.74 -5.06
C LYS A 98 11.77 -24.35 -4.69
N ARG A 99 12.28 -23.26 -5.28
CA ARG A 99 13.55 -22.69 -4.83
C ARG A 99 13.29 -22.21 -3.41
N LYS A 100 14.04 -22.77 -2.46
CA LYS A 100 14.16 -22.22 -1.10
C LYS A 100 14.38 -20.72 -1.27
N ALA A 101 13.54 -19.92 -0.61
CA ALA A 101 13.84 -18.52 -0.36
C ALA A 101 15.31 -18.47 0.08
N GLN A 102 16.13 -17.69 -0.62
CA GLN A 102 17.48 -17.41 -0.14
C GLN A 102 17.33 -17.01 1.33
N ALA A 103 18.01 -17.76 2.19
CA ALA A 103 17.99 -17.48 3.62
C ALA A 103 18.38 -16.02 3.76
N LEU A 104 17.42 -15.23 4.21
CA LEU A 104 17.59 -13.81 4.29
C LEU A 104 18.55 -13.56 5.45
N GLU A 105 19.83 -13.37 5.14
CA GLU A 105 20.91 -13.28 6.13
C GLU A 105 20.81 -12.01 6.99
N SER A 106 19.97 -11.05 6.61
CA SER A 106 19.74 -9.83 7.38
C SER A 106 18.24 -9.50 7.42
N PRO A 107 17.64 -9.27 8.59
CA PRO A 107 16.23 -8.87 8.69
C PRO A 107 15.98 -7.43 8.22
N LYS A 108 17.04 -6.71 7.87
CA LYS A 108 17.05 -5.33 7.41
C LYS A 108 17.46 -5.27 5.95
N LEU A 109 16.85 -4.34 5.22
CA LEU A 109 17.11 -4.11 3.82
C LEU A 109 17.19 -2.62 3.54
N ASP A 110 18.28 -2.19 2.91
CA ASP A 110 18.43 -0.81 2.47
C ASP A 110 17.81 -0.62 1.09
N LEU A 111 16.89 0.34 0.97
CA LEU A 111 16.22 0.71 -0.26
C LEU A 111 16.66 2.08 -0.73
N ASP A 112 17.11 2.16 -1.98
CA ASP A 112 17.38 3.43 -2.64
C ASP A 112 16.04 4.09 -3.01
N LEU A 113 15.86 5.35 -2.61
CA LEU A 113 14.70 6.13 -3.01
C LEU A 113 14.80 6.46 -4.51
N PRO A 114 13.76 6.19 -5.32
CA PRO A 114 13.80 6.38 -6.77
C PRO A 114 14.12 7.80 -7.24
N ASP A 115 13.85 8.80 -6.40
CA ASP A 115 14.12 10.21 -6.65
C ASP A 115 15.57 10.63 -6.36
N GLY A 116 16.41 9.70 -5.87
CA GLY A 116 17.79 9.97 -5.49
C GLY A 116 17.94 10.69 -4.15
N SER A 117 16.87 10.82 -3.35
CA SER A 117 16.90 11.50 -2.05
C SER A 117 17.61 10.71 -0.93
N GLY A 118 18.09 9.51 -1.24
CA GLY A 118 18.97 8.73 -0.37
C GLY A 118 18.50 7.29 -0.18
N ILE A 119 19.00 6.67 0.88
CA ILE A 119 18.70 5.28 1.26
C ILE A 119 17.76 5.29 2.46
N VAL A 120 16.78 4.38 2.44
CA VAL A 120 15.88 4.08 3.54
C VAL A 120 15.99 2.64 3.99
N THR A 121 16.26 2.41 5.27
CA THR A 121 16.32 1.07 5.86
C THR A 121 14.92 0.56 6.21
N VAL A 122 14.57 -0.59 5.64
CA VAL A 122 13.27 -1.23 5.85
C VAL A 122 13.43 -2.64 6.39
N LYS A 123 12.40 -3.09 7.10
CA LYS A 123 12.28 -4.48 7.52
C LYS A 123 12.04 -5.37 6.31
N ALA A 124 12.76 -6.47 6.27
CA ALA A 124 12.53 -7.49 5.27
C ALA A 124 11.27 -8.31 5.56
N VAL A 125 10.58 -8.70 4.49
CA VAL A 125 9.27 -9.34 4.59
C VAL A 125 9.29 -10.71 3.93
N LYS A 126 8.42 -11.60 4.41
CA LYS A 126 8.25 -12.93 3.82
C LYS A 126 7.29 -12.93 2.63
N TRP A 127 6.39 -11.95 2.55
CA TRP A 127 5.31 -11.91 1.56
C TRP A 127 5.26 -10.56 0.85
N THR A 128 4.96 -10.57 -0.45
CA THR A 128 4.92 -9.37 -1.30
C THR A 128 3.91 -8.31 -0.87
N ARG A 129 2.81 -8.73 -0.25
CA ARG A 129 1.69 -7.86 0.15
C ARG A 129 1.80 -7.32 1.57
N GLU A 130 2.88 -7.63 2.29
CA GLU A 130 3.07 -7.07 3.62
C GLU A 130 3.31 -5.57 3.58
N ASP A 131 2.75 -4.88 4.57
CA ASP A 131 2.95 -3.44 4.79
C ASP A 131 4.45 -3.12 4.87
N LEU A 132 4.85 -1.95 4.37
CA LEU A 132 6.23 -1.48 4.48
C LEU A 132 6.52 -1.14 5.94
N SER A 133 7.61 -1.62 6.53
CA SER A 133 8.03 -1.21 7.87
C SER A 133 9.41 -0.58 7.81
N VAL A 134 9.54 0.64 8.31
CA VAL A 134 10.72 1.50 8.14
C VAL A 134 11.34 1.76 9.50
N LEU A 135 12.67 1.89 9.56
CA LEU A 135 13.37 2.18 10.81
C LEU A 135 12.82 3.45 11.48
N LEU A 136 12.56 3.37 12.80
CA LEU A 136 12.09 4.48 13.64
C LEU A 136 13.28 5.41 13.96
N GLU A 137 13.83 6.01 12.92
CA GLU A 137 14.88 7.01 13.01
C GLU A 137 14.40 8.29 12.30
N ALA A 138 14.70 9.44 12.90
CA ALA A 138 14.18 10.72 12.43
C ALA A 138 14.61 11.02 10.97
N GLU A 139 15.88 10.79 10.64
CA GLU A 139 16.41 11.04 9.29
C GLU A 139 15.76 10.16 8.23
N GLN A 140 15.60 8.87 8.55
CA GLN A 140 14.99 7.87 7.66
C GLN A 140 13.53 8.22 7.35
N LEU A 141 12.77 8.55 8.40
CA LEU A 141 11.37 8.93 8.27
C LEU A 141 11.20 10.27 7.55
N GLU A 142 12.08 11.24 7.80
CA GLU A 142 12.04 12.52 7.10
C GLU A 142 12.29 12.37 5.59
N ARG A 143 13.32 11.63 5.19
CA ARG A 143 13.60 11.33 3.77
C ARG A 143 12.40 10.67 3.11
N LEU A 144 11.86 9.64 3.76
CA LEU A 144 10.68 8.94 3.27
C LEU A 144 9.45 9.84 3.15
N PHE A 145 9.14 10.66 4.15
CA PHE A 145 7.96 11.52 4.12
C PHE A 145 8.10 12.64 3.10
N ASN A 146 9.33 13.13 2.86
CA ASN A 146 9.59 14.06 1.76
C ASN A 146 9.40 13.40 0.40
N PHE A 147 9.90 12.18 0.19
CA PHE A 147 9.67 11.42 -1.04
C PHE A 147 8.18 11.16 -1.28
N LEU A 148 7.44 10.72 -0.25
CA LEU A 148 6.01 10.50 -0.36
C LEU A 148 5.23 11.78 -0.70
N LEU A 149 5.68 12.94 -0.21
CA LEU A 149 5.07 14.24 -0.51
C LEU A 149 5.43 14.81 -1.90
N ALA A 150 6.55 14.40 -2.48
CA ALA A 150 7.01 14.89 -3.77
C ALA A 150 6.06 14.48 -4.90
N GLU A 151 5.43 13.31 -4.78
CA GLU A 151 4.32 12.93 -5.64
C GLU A 151 3.01 13.50 -5.10
N GLU A 152 2.31 14.30 -5.91
CA GLU A 152 0.98 14.80 -5.56
C GLU A 152 0.04 13.63 -5.28
N PHE A 153 -0.35 13.49 -4.01
CA PHE A 153 -1.23 12.41 -3.60
C PHE A 153 -2.63 12.59 -4.20
N CYS A 154 -3.02 11.69 -5.09
CA CYS A 154 -4.42 11.55 -5.44
C CYS A 154 -5.11 10.63 -4.41
N PHE A 155 -5.80 11.19 -3.42
CA PHE A 155 -6.59 10.42 -2.45
C PHE A 155 -7.94 9.95 -3.01
N GLU A 156 -8.29 10.41 -4.21
CA GLU A 156 -9.43 9.91 -4.96
C GLU A 156 -9.07 8.57 -5.59
N ALA A 157 -9.31 7.50 -4.85
CA ALA A 157 -9.43 6.20 -5.50
C ALA A 157 -10.68 6.25 -6.38
N GLU A 158 -10.52 6.06 -7.68
CA GLU A 158 -11.62 5.85 -8.61
C GLU A 158 -12.49 4.71 -8.05
N SER A 159 -13.68 5.07 -7.56
CA SER A 159 -14.60 4.13 -6.95
C SER A 159 -14.93 3.08 -8.01
N ARG A 160 -14.52 1.83 -7.78
CA ARG A 160 -14.96 0.71 -8.61
C ARG A 160 -16.48 0.68 -8.55
N GLY A 161 -17.13 1.21 -9.59
CA GLY A 161 -18.56 1.14 -9.76
C GLY A 161 -18.91 -0.33 -9.81
N TYR A 162 -19.45 -0.86 -8.72
CA TYR A 162 -19.96 -2.22 -8.71
C TYR A 162 -21.14 -2.23 -9.68
N ARG A 163 -20.97 -2.83 -10.86
CA ARG A 163 -22.10 -3.12 -11.71
C ARG A 163 -22.98 -4.07 -10.90
N ARG A 164 -24.16 -3.60 -10.50
CA ARG A 164 -25.21 -4.47 -9.94
C ARG A 164 -25.64 -5.42 -11.05
N THR A 165 -24.93 -6.54 -11.20
CA THR A 165 -25.34 -7.65 -12.05
C THR A 165 -25.82 -8.78 -11.14
N GLY A 166 -27.10 -9.11 -11.25
CA GLY A 166 -27.76 -10.15 -10.47
C GLY A 166 -29.28 -9.96 -10.48
N ASN A 167 -30.04 -11.02 -10.17
CA ASN A 167 -31.50 -11.11 -10.23
C ASN A 167 -32.28 -10.13 -9.33
N HIS A 168 -31.61 -9.21 -8.63
CA HIS A 168 -32.20 -8.20 -7.75
C HIS A 168 -32.10 -6.76 -8.29
N VAL A 169 -31.76 -6.56 -9.57
CA VAL A 169 -31.96 -5.27 -10.21
C VAL A 169 -33.47 -5.04 -10.30
N LYS A 170 -34.01 -4.16 -9.45
CA LYS A 170 -35.41 -3.71 -9.53
C LYS A 170 -35.65 -3.22 -10.95
N LYS A 171 -36.46 -3.95 -11.71
CA LYS A 171 -36.89 -3.53 -13.04
C LYS A 171 -37.55 -2.15 -12.89
N PRO A 172 -37.23 -1.16 -13.73
CA PRO A 172 -37.94 0.10 -13.72
C PRO A 172 -39.43 -0.19 -13.94
N LYS A 173 -40.26 0.32 -13.04
CA LYS A 173 -41.72 0.23 -13.12
C LYS A 173 -42.11 0.99 -14.39
N MET A 174 -42.45 0.28 -15.47
CA MET A 174 -43.08 0.90 -16.64
C MET A 174 -44.29 1.66 -16.11
N ARG A 175 -44.29 2.99 -16.29
CA ARG A 175 -45.52 3.75 -16.19
C ARG A 175 -46.33 3.39 -17.42
N ASP A 176 -47.55 2.91 -17.20
CA ASP A 176 -48.50 2.66 -18.27
C ASP A 176 -48.66 3.93 -19.11
N PRO A 177 -48.71 3.82 -20.45
CA PRO A 177 -49.07 4.95 -21.28
C PRO A 177 -50.50 5.37 -20.95
N ALA A 178 -50.67 6.65 -20.60
CA ALA A 178 -51.97 7.25 -20.39
C ALA A 178 -52.86 7.03 -21.61
N GLU A 179 -54.09 6.55 -21.38
CA GLU A 179 -55.12 6.43 -22.40
C GLU A 179 -55.32 7.80 -23.09
N PRO A 180 -55.45 7.83 -24.43
CA PRO A 180 -55.88 9.04 -25.11
C PRO A 180 -57.33 9.33 -24.72
N SER A 181 -57.53 10.48 -24.07
CA SER A 181 -58.85 11.06 -23.82
C SER A 181 -59.54 11.35 -25.15
N ASP A 182 -60.68 10.68 -25.37
CA ASP A 182 -61.58 10.89 -26.50
C ASP A 182 -62.18 12.31 -26.48
N SER A 183 -61.96 13.00 -27.61
CA SER A 183 -62.93 13.69 -28.47
C SER A 183 -63.87 14.78 -27.91
N ASP A 184 -63.71 16.00 -28.46
CA ASP A 184 -64.76 17.01 -28.70
C ASP A 184 -65.73 16.55 -29.80
#